data_AF-A0A8T0YBX5-F1
#
_entry.id   AF-A0A8T0YBX5-F1
#
_cell.length_a   1.000
_cell.length_b   1.000
_cell.length_c   1.000
_cell.angle_alpha   90.00
_cell.angle_beta   90.00
_cell.angle_gamma   90.00
#
_symmetry.space_group_name_H-M   'P 1'
#
loop_
_entity.id
_entity.type
_entity.pdbx_description
1 polymer ?
#
loop_
_entity_poly.entity_id
_entity_poly.type
_entity_poly.pdbx_seq_one_letter_code
_entity_poly.pdbx_strand_id
1 'polypeptide(L)'
;MVTGDEFFHARQVILKLNGLGCHSSGLCAVLEDALSNGDINLITFLPNGDDVYRLSMTVKLQVLWQIRMVEYHIAFHPIWFDPTEIVESKVCDLSREVHELRTTHNSEIKELGDIVKQLRQEIDDCKAELCEAKADESDLCRVDNSTEVLQLQATTAEEQYISWNGYSDSGILVKYP
;
A
#
# COMPACT_ATOMS: atom_id res chain seq x y z
N MET A 1 16.76 -9.92 40.68
CA MET A 1 16.39 -9.94 39.24
C MET A 1 15.69 -8.63 38.97
N VAL A 2 16.36 -7.72 38.24
CA VAL A 2 15.75 -6.45 37.79
C VAL A 2 14.84 -6.77 36.62
N THR A 3 13.59 -6.30 36.66
CA THR A 3 12.66 -6.50 35.54
C THR A 3 13.01 -5.56 34.39
N GLY A 4 12.79 -5.98 33.13
CA GLY A 4 13.21 -5.21 31.95
C GLY A 4 12.68 -3.77 31.90
N ASP A 5 11.51 -3.53 32.48
CA ASP A 5 10.87 -2.22 32.56
C ASP A 5 11.55 -1.27 33.57
N GLU A 6 12.03 -1.80 34.70
CA GLU A 6 12.78 -1.02 35.70
C GLU A 6 14.14 -0.57 35.14
N PHE A 7 14.77 -1.40 34.32
CA PHE A 7 16.03 -1.09 33.65
C PHE A 7 15.85 0.02 32.59
N PHE A 8 14.76 -0.04 31.81
CA PHE A 8 14.43 0.98 30.82
C PHE A 8 14.16 2.34 31.47
N HIS A 9 13.41 2.37 32.57
CA HIS A 9 13.15 3.60 33.32
C HIS A 9 14.40 4.19 33.97
N ALA A 10 15.27 3.37 34.59
CA ALA A 10 16.53 3.85 35.15
C ALA A 10 17.45 4.46 34.08
N ARG A 11 17.53 3.83 32.90
CA ARG A 11 18.33 4.34 31.77
C ARG A 11 17.76 5.65 31.22
N GLN A 12 16.44 5.79 31.13
CA GLN A 12 15.81 7.05 30.73
C GLN A 12 16.05 8.18 31.75
N VAL A 13 16.02 7.87 33.05
CA VAL A 13 16.30 8.85 34.12
C VAL A 13 17.76 9.33 34.04
N ILE A 14 18.72 8.41 33.87
CA ILE A 14 20.15 8.75 33.77
C ILE A 14 20.46 9.56 32.50
N LEU A 15 19.88 9.18 31.35
CA LEU A 15 20.01 9.96 30.11
C LEU A 15 19.39 11.36 30.23
N LYS A 16 18.27 11.52 30.95
CA LYS A 16 17.67 12.83 31.24
C LYS A 16 18.51 13.67 32.20
N LEU A 17 19.15 13.07 33.20
CA LEU A 17 20.10 13.77 34.08
C LEU A 17 21.30 14.31 33.28
N ASN A 18 21.80 13.55 32.31
CA ASN A 18 22.86 14.02 31.41
C ASN A 18 22.38 15.17 30.49
N GLY A 19 21.16 15.08 29.95
CA GLY A 19 20.57 16.14 29.12
C GLY A 19 20.29 17.46 29.86
N LEU A 20 20.14 17.40 31.19
CA LEU A 20 19.94 18.56 32.07
C LEU A 20 21.27 19.24 32.51
N GLY A 21 22.41 18.84 31.94
CA GLY A 21 23.70 19.47 32.22
C GLY A 21 24.39 18.96 33.49
N CYS A 22 24.00 17.79 34.04
CA CYS A 22 24.73 17.12 35.12
C CYS A 22 26.06 16.48 34.66
N HIS A 23 26.75 17.07 33.70
CA HIS A 23 28.06 16.63 33.21
C HIS A 23 29.21 16.84 34.22
N SER A 24 28.94 17.45 35.37
CA SER A 24 29.99 17.83 36.33
C SER A 24 30.25 16.82 37.46
N SER A 25 29.59 15.66 37.49
CA SER A 25 29.86 14.66 38.53
C SER A 25 30.44 13.38 37.92
N GLY A 26 31.61 12.95 38.40
CA GLY A 26 32.20 11.65 38.07
C GLY A 26 31.27 10.47 38.39
N LEU A 27 30.19 10.71 39.14
CA LEU A 27 29.13 9.75 39.42
C LEU A 27 28.33 9.36 38.16
N CYS A 28 28.05 10.28 37.23
CA CYS A 28 27.31 9.94 36.01
C CYS A 28 28.08 8.93 35.14
N ALA A 29 29.39 9.15 34.96
CA ALA A 29 30.23 8.24 34.18
C ALA A 29 30.35 6.84 34.83
N VAL A 30 30.46 6.79 36.17
CA VAL A 30 30.52 5.53 36.92
C VAL A 30 29.21 4.75 36.82
N LEU A 31 28.07 5.45 36.80
CA LEU A 31 26.75 4.82 36.69
C LEU A 31 26.44 4.35 35.27
N GLU A 32 26.88 5.07 34.24
CA GLU A 32 26.77 4.65 32.84
C GLU A 32 27.61 3.40 32.53
N ASP A 33 28.85 3.37 33.04
CA ASP A 33 29.73 2.20 32.91
C ASP A 33 29.14 1.00 33.64
N ALA A 34 28.66 1.18 34.87
CA ALA A 34 28.01 0.12 35.65
C ALA A 34 26.72 -0.42 35.00
N LEU A 35 25.91 0.45 34.38
CA LEU A 35 24.72 0.06 33.61
C LEU A 35 25.08 -0.76 32.37
N SER A 36 26.15 -0.37 31.68
CA SER A 36 26.58 -0.99 30.42
C SER A 36 27.25 -2.35 30.66
N ASN A 37 27.96 -2.49 31.78
CA ASN A 37 28.68 -3.71 32.15
C ASN A 37 27.83 -4.69 32.96
N GLY A 38 26.60 -4.32 33.34
CA GLY A 38 25.71 -5.18 34.12
C GLY A 38 26.10 -5.31 35.60
N ASP A 39 26.89 -4.36 36.11
CA ASP A 39 27.38 -4.35 37.49
C ASP A 39 26.35 -3.77 38.50
N ILE A 40 25.09 -3.64 38.07
CA ILE A 40 23.98 -3.16 38.90
C ILE A 40 23.14 -4.34 39.35
N ASN A 41 23.09 -4.54 40.67
CA ASN A 41 22.46 -5.71 41.26
C ASN A 41 20.99 -5.50 41.65
N LEU A 42 20.63 -4.26 41.99
CA LEU A 42 19.29 -3.92 42.43
C LEU A 42 19.00 -2.48 42.06
N ILE A 43 17.83 -2.24 41.46
CA ILE A 43 17.26 -0.93 41.22
C ILE A 43 15.90 -0.93 41.89
N THR A 44 15.65 0.00 42.80
CA THR A 44 14.33 0.20 43.40
C THR A 44 13.88 1.62 43.18
N PHE A 45 12.62 1.76 42.77
CA PHE A 45 11.98 3.04 42.54
C PHE A 45 10.79 3.14 43.48
N LEU A 46 10.88 4.03 44.47
CA LEU A 46 9.85 4.16 45.49
C LEU A 46 9.43 5.63 45.65
N PRO A 47 8.13 5.90 45.85
CA PRO A 47 7.69 7.20 46.31
C PRO A 47 8.26 7.44 47.72
N ASN A 48 8.87 8.60 47.93
CA ASN A 48 9.57 8.96 49.16
C ASN A 48 8.82 10.02 49.98
N GLY A 49 7.49 10.04 49.89
CA GLY A 49 6.65 11.10 50.46
C GLY A 49 6.80 12.44 49.71
N ASP A 50 5.82 13.33 49.90
CA ASP A 50 5.78 14.70 49.35
C ASP A 50 6.17 14.83 47.87
N ASP A 51 5.60 13.98 47.01
CA ASP A 51 5.87 13.97 45.56
C ASP A 51 7.36 13.86 45.18
N VAL A 52 8.21 13.34 46.06
CA VAL A 52 9.60 13.04 45.72
C VAL A 52 9.72 11.56 45.42
N TYR A 53 10.27 11.23 44.26
CA TYR A 53 10.61 9.85 43.93
C TYR A 53 12.07 9.58 44.28
N ARG A 54 12.35 8.40 44.82
CA ARG A 54 13.69 7.94 45.14
C ARG A 54 14.04 6.74 44.26
N LEU A 55 15.06 6.92 43.43
CA LEU A 55 15.76 5.84 42.75
C LEU A 55 16.89 5.39 43.66
N SER A 56 16.85 4.15 44.10
CA SER A 56 17.96 3.52 44.83
C SER A 56 18.58 2.45 43.97
N MET A 57 19.91 2.41 43.91
CA MET A 57 20.62 1.38 43.15
C MET A 57 21.86 0.91 43.88
N THR A 58 22.15 -0.38 43.79
CA THR A 58 23.39 -0.95 44.31
C THR A 58 24.32 -1.30 43.16
N VAL A 59 25.46 -0.64 43.12
CA VAL A 59 26.48 -0.75 42.09
C VAL A 59 27.67 -1.53 42.64
N LYS A 60 28.11 -2.51 41.88
CA LYS A 60 29.33 -3.27 42.13
C LYS A 60 30.52 -2.50 41.53
N LEU A 61 31.49 -2.16 42.37
CA LEU A 61 32.73 -1.49 41.97
C LEU A 61 33.92 -2.37 42.27
N GLN A 62 34.74 -2.65 41.26
CA GLN A 62 36.02 -3.34 41.45
C GLN A 62 37.14 -2.32 41.61
N VAL A 63 37.68 -2.21 42.83
CA VAL A 63 38.78 -1.29 43.15
C VAL A 63 39.93 -2.10 43.69
N LEU A 64 41.11 -2.00 43.06
CA LEU A 64 42.34 -2.69 43.49
C LEU A 64 42.12 -4.19 43.78
N TRP A 65 41.49 -4.90 42.83
CA TRP A 65 41.17 -6.33 42.91
C TRP A 65 40.16 -6.75 43.99
N GLN A 66 39.54 -5.80 44.68
CA GLN A 66 38.45 -6.06 45.62
C GLN A 66 37.12 -5.59 45.02
N ILE A 67 36.10 -6.44 45.13
CA ILE A 67 34.72 -6.07 44.79
C ILE A 67 34.10 -5.38 46.01
N ARG A 68 33.57 -4.17 45.81
CA ARG A 68 32.79 -3.42 46.79
C ARG A 68 31.40 -3.13 46.23
N MET A 69 30.41 -3.13 47.10
CA MET A 69 29.04 -2.74 46.77
C MET A 69 28.80 -1.34 47.30
N VAL A 70 28.34 -0.42 46.45
CA VAL A 70 28.01 0.96 46.81
C VAL A 70 26.54 1.20 46.50
N GLU A 71 25.81 1.69 47.49
CA GLU A 71 24.41 2.08 47.34
C GLU A 71 24.32 3.57 47.02
N TYR A 72 23.59 3.89 45.96
CA TYR A 72 23.31 5.25 45.53
C TYR A 72 21.82 5.52 45.70
N HIS A 73 21.49 6.68 46.27
CA HIS A 73 20.12 7.18 46.35
C HIS A 73 20.03 8.51 45.59
N ILE A 74 19.16 8.56 44.59
CA ILE A 74 18.88 9.76 43.81
C ILE A 74 17.43 10.14 44.08
N ALA A 75 17.24 11.32 44.66
CA ALA A 75 15.94 11.92 44.86
C ALA A 75 15.64 12.89 43.71
N PHE A 76 14.44 12.82 43.13
CA PHE A 76 13.99 13.74 42.10
C PHE A 76 12.50 14.01 42.25
N HIS A 77 12.11 15.21 41.84
CA HIS A 77 10.71 15.61 41.76
C HIS A 77 10.17 15.20 40.39
N PRO A 78 8.91 14.76 40.29
CA PRO A 78 8.28 14.50 39.00
C PRO A 78 8.27 15.81 38.22
N ILE A 79 8.84 15.76 37.02
CA ILE A 79 8.58 16.80 36.03
C ILE A 79 7.14 16.55 35.60
N TRP A 80 6.22 17.39 36.06
CA TRP A 80 4.84 17.38 35.58
C TRP A 80 4.87 17.66 34.09
N PHE A 81 4.71 16.60 33.31
CA PHE A 81 4.49 16.65 31.89
C PHE A 81 2.99 16.45 31.68
N ASP A 82 2.35 17.18 30.78
CA ASP A 82 0.96 16.92 30.43
C ASP A 82 0.92 15.85 29.33
N PRO A 83 0.70 14.56 29.65
CA PRO A 83 0.64 13.50 28.64
C PRO A 83 -0.50 13.73 27.63
N THR A 84 -1.49 14.56 27.98
CA THR A 84 -2.62 14.90 27.12
C THR A 84 -2.15 15.65 25.88
N GLU A 85 -1.19 16.57 25.98
CA GLU A 85 -0.69 17.36 24.85
C GLU A 85 -0.01 16.49 23.78
N ILE A 86 0.80 15.50 24.19
CA ILE A 86 1.43 14.55 23.25
C ILE A 86 0.37 13.68 22.57
N VAL A 87 -0.59 13.18 23.36
CA VAL A 87 -1.64 12.31 22.84
C VAL A 87 -2.52 13.09 21.85
N GLU A 88 -2.90 14.32 22.18
CA GLU A 88 -3.65 15.21 21.30
C GLU A 88 -2.89 15.49 20.00
N SER A 89 -1.61 15.86 20.08
CA SER A 89 -0.78 16.07 18.88
C SER A 89 -0.74 14.83 18.00
N LYS A 90 -0.49 13.64 18.59
CA LYS A 90 -0.43 12.39 17.84
C LYS A 90 -1.78 12.01 17.22
N VAL A 91 -2.87 12.24 17.93
CA VAL A 91 -4.23 12.00 17.42
C VAL A 91 -4.54 12.94 16.25
N CYS A 92 -4.16 14.22 16.36
CA CYS A 92 -4.32 15.18 15.27
C CYS A 92 -3.51 14.78 14.03
N ASP A 93 -2.26 14.35 14.22
CA ASP A 93 -1.40 13.92 13.11
C ASP A 93 -1.93 12.67 12.42
N LEU A 94 -2.29 11.64 13.19
CA LEU A 94 -2.91 10.42 12.66
C LEU A 94 -4.24 10.71 11.96
N SER A 95 -5.07 11.60 12.51
CA SER A 95 -6.34 11.97 11.89
C SER A 95 -6.13 12.67 10.55
N ARG A 96 -5.07 13.47 10.41
CA ARG A 96 -4.71 14.12 9.14
C ARG A 96 -4.26 13.09 8.11
N GLU A 97 -3.36 12.19 8.49
CA GLU A 97 -2.86 11.13 7.62
C GLU A 97 -4.00 10.24 7.10
N VAL A 98 -4.91 9.82 7.99
CA VAL A 98 -6.09 9.04 7.60
C VAL A 98 -6.98 9.82 6.62
N HIS A 99 -7.14 11.12 6.81
CA HIS A 99 -7.92 11.96 5.92
C HIS A 99 -7.30 12.02 4.52
N GLU A 100 -5.99 12.27 4.42
CA GLU A 100 -5.24 12.34 3.17
C GLU A 100 -5.23 11.00 2.42
N LEU A 101 -5.06 9.88 3.13
CA LEU A 101 -5.15 8.55 2.54
C LEU A 101 -6.55 8.29 1.99
N ARG A 102 -7.59 8.67 2.74
CA ARG A 102 -8.98 8.47 2.32
C ARG A 102 -9.35 9.31 1.11
N THR A 103 -8.88 10.56 1.02
CA THR A 103 -9.16 11.41 -0.14
C THR A 103 -8.44 10.88 -1.38
N THR A 104 -7.16 10.50 -1.25
CA THR A 104 -6.34 9.97 -2.34
C THR A 104 -6.92 8.67 -2.91
N HIS A 105 -7.21 7.68 -2.05
CA HIS A 105 -7.80 6.42 -2.51
C HIS A 105 -9.19 6.63 -3.14
N ASN A 106 -10.01 7.53 -2.61
CA ASN A 106 -11.32 7.80 -3.21
C ASN A 106 -11.20 8.47 -4.59
N SER A 107 -10.21 9.35 -4.80
CA SER A 107 -9.95 9.90 -6.13
C SER A 107 -9.51 8.84 -7.12
N GLU A 108 -8.59 7.96 -6.73
CA GLU A 108 -8.10 6.87 -7.59
C GLU A 108 -9.22 5.87 -7.94
N ILE A 109 -10.06 5.50 -6.96
CA ILE A 109 -11.21 4.62 -7.19
C ILE A 109 -12.19 5.27 -8.18
N LYS A 110 -12.43 6.58 -8.05
CA LYS A 110 -13.32 7.30 -8.94
C LYS A 110 -12.76 7.34 -10.37
N GLU A 111 -11.49 7.69 -10.51
CA GLU A 111 -10.81 7.72 -11.81
C GLU A 111 -10.83 6.36 -12.49
N LEU A 112 -10.50 5.29 -11.75
CA LEU A 112 -10.57 3.93 -12.26
C LEU A 112 -12.00 3.54 -12.65
N GLY A 113 -12.99 3.94 -11.85
CA GLY A 113 -14.41 3.73 -12.15
C GLY A 113 -14.85 4.42 -13.44
N ASP A 114 -14.33 5.62 -13.73
CA ASP A 114 -14.62 6.36 -14.95
C ASP A 114 -13.92 5.72 -16.17
N ILE A 115 -12.67 5.27 -16.03
CA ILE A 115 -11.96 4.50 -17.08
C ILE A 115 -12.70 3.20 -17.41
N VAL A 116 -13.17 2.45 -16.40
CA VAL A 116 -13.92 1.21 -16.62
C VAL A 116 -15.24 1.46 -17.35
N LYS A 117 -15.94 2.56 -17.07
CA LYS A 117 -17.15 2.94 -17.81
C LYS A 117 -16.82 3.28 -19.26
N GLN A 118 -15.77 4.05 -19.50
CA GLN A 118 -15.35 4.40 -20.85
C GLN A 118 -14.99 3.15 -21.66
N LEU A 119 -14.17 2.25 -21.11
CA LEU A 119 -13.80 1.00 -21.77
C LEU A 119 -15.02 0.11 -22.06
N ARG A 120 -16.02 0.09 -21.15
CA ARG A 120 -17.28 -0.63 -21.41
C ARG A 120 -18.03 -0.04 -22.59
N GLN A 121 -18.09 1.29 -22.68
CA GLN A 121 -18.73 1.97 -23.80
C GLN A 121 -17.99 1.64 -25.12
N GLU A 122 -16.67 1.78 -25.14
CA GLU A 122 -15.85 1.46 -26.33
C GLU A 122 -16.02 -0.01 -26.78
N ILE A 123 -16.14 -0.94 -25.84
CA ILE A 123 -16.42 -2.35 -26.14
C ILE A 123 -17.80 -2.51 -26.79
N ASP A 124 -18.82 -1.83 -26.27
CA ASP A 124 -20.18 -1.96 -26.79
C ASP A 124 -20.33 -1.28 -28.16
N ASP A 125 -19.66 -0.15 -28.38
CA ASP A 125 -19.59 0.53 -29.68
C ASP A 125 -18.87 -0.37 -30.71
N CYS A 126 -17.72 -0.94 -30.35
CA CYS A 126 -16.97 -1.87 -31.21
C CYS A 126 -17.77 -3.14 -31.54
N LYS A 127 -18.56 -3.66 -30.60
CA LYS A 127 -19.48 -4.78 -30.88
C LYS A 127 -20.56 -4.39 -31.87
N ALA A 128 -21.10 -3.17 -31.79
CA ALA A 128 -22.13 -2.70 -32.71
C ALA A 128 -21.56 -2.61 -34.14
N GLU A 129 -20.38 -2.00 -34.29
CA GLU A 129 -19.67 -1.92 -35.57
C GLU A 129 -19.36 -3.30 -36.15
N LEU A 130 -18.93 -4.26 -35.31
CA LEU A 130 -18.68 -5.63 -35.76
C LEU A 130 -19.96 -6.33 -36.22
N CYS A 131 -21.10 -6.09 -35.54
CA CYS A 131 -22.39 -6.63 -35.97
C CYS A 131 -22.82 -6.06 -37.33
N GLU A 132 -22.62 -4.77 -37.54
CA GLU A 132 -22.94 -4.09 -38.81
C GLU A 132 -22.05 -4.60 -39.94
N ALA A 133 -20.72 -4.62 -39.76
CA ALA A 133 -19.79 -5.15 -40.74
C ALA A 133 -20.07 -6.61 -41.11
N LYS A 134 -20.50 -7.43 -40.13
CA LYS A 134 -20.90 -8.82 -40.37
C LYS A 134 -22.21 -8.93 -41.15
N ALA A 135 -23.15 -8.02 -40.95
CA ALA A 135 -24.37 -7.97 -41.73
C ALA A 135 -24.05 -7.61 -43.20
N ASP A 136 -23.22 -6.59 -43.40
CA ASP A 136 -22.75 -6.17 -44.72
C ASP A 136 -22.02 -7.29 -45.46
N GLU A 137 -21.14 -8.03 -44.78
CA GLU A 137 -20.45 -9.20 -45.34
C GLU A 137 -21.43 -10.29 -45.80
N SER A 138 -22.47 -10.56 -45.00
CA SER A 138 -23.50 -11.54 -45.35
C SER A 138 -24.33 -11.09 -46.56
N ASP A 139 -24.64 -9.79 -46.66
CA ASP A 139 -25.39 -9.23 -47.78
C ASP A 139 -24.56 -9.26 -49.07
N LEU A 140 -23.28 -8.90 -49.01
CA LEU A 140 -22.32 -9.04 -50.12
C LEU A 140 -22.21 -10.49 -50.57
N CYS A 141 -22.01 -11.45 -49.65
CA CYS A 141 -21.99 -12.86 -49.98
C CYS A 141 -23.28 -13.31 -50.69
N ARG A 142 -24.44 -12.80 -50.28
CA ARG A 142 -25.72 -13.15 -50.92
C ARG A 142 -25.80 -12.60 -52.35
N VAL A 143 -25.33 -11.38 -52.57
CA VAL A 143 -25.27 -10.74 -53.89
C VAL A 143 -24.28 -11.44 -54.81
N ASP A 144 -23.08 -11.77 -54.33
CA ASP A 144 -22.06 -12.47 -55.12
C ASP A 144 -22.54 -13.86 -55.52
N ASN A 145 -23.06 -14.65 -54.57
CA ASN A 145 -23.64 -15.95 -54.89
C ASN A 145 -24.80 -15.84 -55.90
N SER A 146 -25.66 -14.82 -55.78
CA SER A 146 -26.74 -14.58 -56.75
C SER A 146 -26.18 -14.20 -58.12
N THR A 147 -25.11 -13.43 -58.18
CA THR A 147 -24.48 -12.97 -59.43
C THR A 147 -23.76 -14.13 -60.12
N GLU A 148 -22.99 -14.93 -59.38
CA GLU A 148 -22.33 -16.14 -59.89
C GLU A 148 -23.36 -17.15 -60.43
N VAL A 149 -24.47 -17.37 -59.72
CA VAL A 149 -25.54 -18.26 -60.21
C VAL A 149 -26.16 -17.73 -61.51
N LEU A 150 -26.46 -16.43 -61.59
CA LEU A 150 -26.99 -15.82 -62.82
C LEU A 150 -25.99 -15.91 -63.98
N GLN A 151 -24.70 -15.69 -63.71
CA GLN A 151 -23.65 -15.85 -64.72
C GLN A 151 -23.52 -17.30 -65.19
N LEU A 152 -23.53 -18.28 -64.28
CA LEU A 152 -23.47 -19.70 -64.62
C LEU A 152 -24.69 -20.15 -65.44
N GLN A 153 -25.90 -19.74 -65.04
CA GLN A 153 -27.13 -20.00 -65.79
C GLN A 153 -27.08 -19.36 -67.18
N ALA A 154 -26.50 -18.18 -67.30
CA ALA A 154 -26.28 -17.49 -68.56
C ALA A 154 -25.25 -18.18 -69.44
N THR A 155 -24.18 -18.76 -68.89
CA THR A 155 -23.04 -19.30 -69.64
C THR A 155 -23.07 -20.81 -69.79
N THR A 156 -24.23 -21.46 -69.70
CA THR A 156 -24.31 -22.90 -69.95
C THR A 156 -23.99 -23.15 -71.43
N ALA A 157 -22.79 -23.67 -71.70
CA ALA A 157 -22.30 -23.90 -73.04
C ALA A 157 -22.82 -25.25 -73.55
N GLU A 158 -23.85 -25.21 -74.40
CA GLU A 158 -24.20 -26.34 -75.25
C GLU A 158 -23.46 -26.19 -76.59
N GLU A 159 -22.37 -26.94 -76.74
CA GLU A 159 -21.57 -27.17 -77.95
C GLU A 159 -20.99 -25.92 -78.67
N GLN A 160 -21.83 -25.00 -79.16
CA GLN A 160 -21.46 -23.77 -79.91
C GLN A 160 -22.35 -22.55 -79.58
N TYR A 161 -23.25 -22.65 -78.60
CA TYR A 161 -24.22 -21.60 -78.27
C TYR A 161 -24.17 -21.26 -76.78
N ILE A 162 -24.31 -19.97 -76.45
CA ILE A 162 -24.68 -19.54 -75.10
C ILE A 162 -26.20 -19.63 -74.98
N SER A 163 -26.69 -20.46 -74.06
CA SER A 163 -28.10 -20.51 -73.69
C SER A 163 -28.37 -19.65 -72.45
N TRP A 164 -29.22 -18.63 -72.60
CA TRP A 164 -29.78 -17.91 -71.45
C TRP A 164 -31.07 -18.59 -71.00
N ASN A 165 -31.02 -19.32 -69.89
CA ASN A 165 -32.21 -19.92 -69.29
C ASN A 165 -33.01 -18.86 -68.50
N GLY A 166 -33.87 -18.13 -69.21
CA GLY A 166 -34.92 -17.32 -68.58
C GLY A 166 -36.10 -18.20 -68.14
N TYR A 167 -36.84 -17.75 -67.11
CA TYR A 167 -38.01 -18.42 -66.49
C TYR A 167 -39.19 -18.78 -67.43
N SER A 168 -39.07 -18.58 -68.73
CA SER A 168 -40.04 -18.92 -69.76
C SER A 168 -39.40 -19.91 -70.72
N ASP A 169 -40.09 -21.02 -71.03
CA ASP A 169 -39.72 -22.20 -71.85
C ASP A 169 -39.10 -21.94 -73.26
N SER A 170 -38.67 -20.71 -73.56
CA SER A 170 -37.98 -20.31 -74.78
C SER A 170 -36.66 -19.61 -74.42
N GLY A 171 -35.58 -20.38 -74.28
CA GLY A 171 -34.23 -19.85 -74.07
C GLY A 171 -33.71 -19.10 -75.30
N ILE A 172 -32.92 -18.05 -75.09
CA ILE A 172 -32.25 -17.29 -76.17
C ILE A 172 -30.89 -17.92 -76.42
N LEU A 173 -30.66 -18.37 -77.66
CA LEU A 173 -29.38 -18.94 -78.12
C LEU A 173 -28.59 -17.89 -78.90
N VAL A 174 -27.41 -17.53 -78.39
CA VAL A 174 -26.49 -16.61 -79.08
C VAL A 174 -25.30 -17.42 -79.61
N LYS A 175 -25.10 -17.36 -80.94
CA LYS A 175 -24.00 -18.04 -81.64
C LYS A 175 -22.74 -17.17 -81.61
N TYR A 176 -21.62 -17.69 -81.14
CA TYR A 176 -20.33 -17.01 -81.27
C TYR A 176 -19.78 -17.13 -82.71
N PRO A 177 -19.02 -16.14 -83.21
CA PRO A 177 -18.30 -16.22 -84.48
C PRO A 177 -17.18 -17.27 -84.45
#